data_AF-A0A2L0HZ01-F1
#
_entry.id   AF-A0A2L0HZ01-F1
#
_cell.length_a   1.000
_cell.length_b   1.000
_cell.length_c   1.000
_cell.angle_alpha   90.00
_cell.angle_beta   90.00
_cell.angle_gamma   90.00
#
_symmetry.space_group_name_H-M   'P 1'
#
loop_
_entity.id
_entity.type
_entity.pdbx_description
1 polymer ?
#
loop_
_entity_poly.entity_id
_entity_poly.type
_entity_poly.pdbx_seq_one_letter_code
_entity_poly.pdbx_strand_id
1 'polypeptide(L)'
;MSDINTIIHDATIWLLIGFSIVTWVLIVVKAIQTSKATKESKLFVDSFWSAQNLADAIGQSEDAQGPTARIAQTGFKTLTEANEKTHQDLQQTWSRQDLLERHLRKQILTERRQLEKGSAILASIGNNAPFIGLFGTVFGIIHALQAIAQSGSASMDVVAGPIGQALVATGIGIAVAVPAVLAYNYFVRKVKSIGADLDDFATDFVSLTQKVGFQLPAKTQTTHIAAKTVTAQQLISQDKEALA
;
A
#
# COMPACT_ATOMS: atom_id res chain seq x y z
N MET A 1 8.32 37.26 -27.12
CA MET A 1 8.33 37.14 -25.63
C MET A 1 6.92 36.99 -25.07
N SER A 2 5.90 37.61 -25.68
CA SER A 2 4.47 37.39 -25.36
C SER A 2 4.05 35.92 -25.43
N ASP A 3 4.47 35.19 -26.48
CA ASP A 3 4.08 33.79 -26.70
C ASP A 3 4.61 32.84 -25.62
N ILE A 4 5.79 33.13 -25.08
CA ILE A 4 6.41 32.31 -24.03
C ILE A 4 5.59 32.39 -22.75
N ASN A 5 5.10 33.58 -22.38
CA ASN A 5 4.33 33.78 -21.16
C ASN A 5 2.96 33.10 -21.22
N THR A 6 2.29 33.15 -22.37
CA THR A 6 1.03 32.42 -22.59
C THR A 6 1.24 30.90 -22.55
N ILE A 7 2.34 30.40 -23.15
CA ILE A 7 2.69 28.97 -23.09
C ILE A 7 2.94 28.53 -21.65
N ILE A 8 3.64 29.33 -20.83
CA ILE A 8 3.92 29.01 -19.43
C ILE A 8 2.62 28.94 -18.60
N HIS A 9 1.71 29.89 -18.82
CA HIS A 9 0.40 29.89 -18.16
C HIS A 9 -0.38 28.61 -18.50
N ASP A 10 -0.53 28.31 -19.78
CA ASP A 10 -1.30 27.15 -20.23
C ASP A 10 -0.66 25.84 -19.77
N ALA A 11 0.67 25.75 -19.81
CA ALA A 11 1.42 24.62 -19.27
C ALA A 11 1.19 24.43 -17.76
N THR A 12 1.10 25.53 -16.99
CA THR A 12 0.81 25.49 -15.55
C THR A 12 -0.56 24.88 -15.29
N ILE A 13 -1.59 25.32 -16.03
CA ILE A 13 -2.96 24.80 -15.88
C ILE A 13 -3.02 23.32 -16.27
N TRP A 14 -2.43 22.93 -17.41
CA TRP A 14 -2.41 21.53 -17.84
C TRP A 14 -1.66 20.62 -16.85
N LEU A 15 -0.57 21.10 -16.27
CA LEU A 15 0.16 20.39 -15.22
C LEU A 15 -0.71 20.18 -13.97
N LEU A 16 -1.41 21.22 -13.51
CA LEU A 16 -2.31 21.13 -12.36
C LEU A 16 -3.49 20.17 -12.62
N ILE A 17 -4.04 20.16 -13.84
CA ILE A 17 -5.08 19.19 -14.24
C ILE A 17 -4.52 17.77 -14.17
N GLY A 18 -3.30 17.53 -14.69
CA GLY A 18 -2.63 16.23 -14.58
C GLY A 18 -2.44 15.79 -13.13
N PHE A 19 -2.00 16.69 -12.25
CA PHE A 19 -1.88 16.43 -10.81
C PHE A 19 -3.23 16.13 -10.15
N SER A 20 -4.30 16.80 -10.55
CA SER A 20 -5.66 16.50 -10.08
C SER A 20 -6.06 15.06 -10.41
N ILE A 21 -5.88 14.64 -11.67
CA ILE A 21 -6.21 13.29 -12.12
C ILE A 21 -5.40 12.25 -11.34
N VAL A 22 -4.08 12.45 -11.23
CA VAL A 22 -3.20 11.55 -10.46
C VAL A 22 -3.64 11.49 -8.99
N THR A 23 -3.98 12.62 -8.39
CA THR A 23 -4.45 12.69 -7.00
C THR A 23 -5.70 11.83 -6.80
N TRP A 24 -6.73 12.02 -7.62
CA TRP A 24 -7.98 11.25 -7.50
C TRP A 24 -7.79 9.76 -7.78
N VAL A 25 -7.00 9.39 -8.79
CA VAL A 25 -6.67 7.99 -9.07
C VAL A 25 -5.99 7.34 -7.86
N LEU A 26 -4.99 8.01 -7.29
CA LEU A 26 -4.28 7.47 -6.13
C LEU A 26 -5.18 7.40 -4.90
N ILE A 27 -6.08 8.37 -4.67
CA ILE A 27 -7.08 8.33 -3.59
C ILE A 27 -7.94 7.07 -3.69
N VAL A 28 -8.52 6.81 -4.87
CA VAL A 28 -9.41 5.66 -5.09
C VAL A 28 -8.65 4.35 -4.90
N VAL A 29 -7.48 4.21 -5.53
CA VAL A 29 -6.64 3.00 -5.41
C VAL A 29 -6.27 2.76 -3.95
N LYS A 30 -5.88 3.81 -3.21
CA LYS A 30 -5.51 3.70 -1.79
C LYS A 30 -6.68 3.37 -0.90
N ALA A 31 -7.84 3.96 -1.15
CA ALA A 31 -9.06 3.67 -0.42
C ALA A 31 -9.41 2.19 -0.56
N ILE A 32 -9.44 1.67 -1.80
CA ILE A 32 -9.72 0.25 -2.06
C ILE A 32 -8.66 -0.65 -1.39
N GLN A 33 -7.37 -0.34 -1.58
CA GLN A 33 -6.27 -1.12 -1.01
C GLN A 33 -6.32 -1.21 0.51
N THR A 34 -6.50 -0.08 1.20
CA THR A 34 -6.55 -0.06 2.68
C THR A 34 -7.84 -0.63 3.23
N SER A 35 -8.99 -0.38 2.60
CA SER A 35 -10.26 -0.99 2.99
C SER A 35 -10.24 -2.52 2.81
N LYS A 36 -9.70 -3.01 1.68
CA LYS A 36 -9.52 -4.44 1.44
C LYS A 36 -8.59 -5.05 2.50
N ALA A 37 -7.43 -4.44 2.74
CA ALA A 37 -6.48 -4.90 3.75
C ALA A 37 -7.10 -4.98 5.15
N THR A 38 -7.82 -3.94 5.59
CA THR A 38 -8.50 -3.95 6.91
C THR A 38 -9.58 -5.03 6.99
N LYS A 39 -10.41 -5.16 5.95
CA LYS A 39 -11.52 -6.15 5.95
C LYS A 39 -10.98 -7.58 5.97
N GLU A 40 -10.01 -7.88 5.12
CA GLU A 40 -9.39 -9.21 5.05
C GLU A 40 -8.64 -9.56 6.33
N SER A 41 -7.86 -8.63 6.88
CA SER A 41 -7.19 -8.81 8.17
C SER A 41 -8.18 -9.13 9.29
N LYS A 42 -9.31 -8.40 9.38
CA LYS A 42 -10.32 -8.67 10.41
C LYS A 42 -10.94 -10.05 10.26
N LEU A 43 -11.38 -10.41 9.06
CA LEU A 43 -11.97 -11.73 8.78
C LEU A 43 -10.99 -12.86 9.11
N PHE A 44 -9.71 -12.68 8.77
CA PHE A 44 -8.68 -13.65 9.10
C PHE A 44 -8.46 -13.78 10.61
N VAL A 45 -8.32 -12.65 11.33
CA VAL A 45 -8.10 -12.65 12.79
C VAL A 45 -9.25 -13.34 13.51
N ASP A 46 -10.50 -13.01 13.16
CA ASP A 46 -11.70 -13.62 13.76
C ASP A 46 -11.71 -15.15 13.52
N SER A 47 -11.36 -15.59 12.31
CA SER A 47 -11.32 -17.02 11.97
C SER A 47 -10.17 -17.74 12.67
N PHE A 48 -8.97 -17.15 12.66
CA PHE A 48 -7.75 -17.71 13.26
C PHE A 48 -7.91 -17.98 14.76
N TRP A 49 -8.46 -17.02 15.50
CA TRP A 49 -8.66 -17.18 16.95
C TRP A 49 -9.86 -18.07 17.31
N SER A 50 -10.74 -18.36 16.35
CA SER A 50 -11.84 -19.33 16.52
C SER A 50 -11.42 -20.78 16.24
N ALA A 51 -10.22 -21.02 15.71
CA ALA A 51 -9.74 -22.35 15.37
C ALA A 51 -9.55 -23.22 16.64
N GLN A 52 -10.03 -24.46 16.59
CA GLN A 52 -9.98 -25.38 17.74
C GLN A 52 -8.58 -25.97 17.95
N ASN A 53 -7.76 -26.02 16.91
CA ASN A 53 -6.40 -26.55 16.97
C ASN A 53 -5.48 -25.82 15.97
N LEU A 54 -4.17 -26.01 16.15
CA LEU A 54 -3.13 -25.35 15.35
C LEU A 54 -3.12 -25.81 13.89
N ALA A 55 -3.56 -27.03 13.59
CA ALA A 55 -3.62 -27.53 12.21
C ALA A 55 -4.72 -26.83 11.41
N ASP A 56 -5.88 -26.60 12.02
CA ASP A 56 -6.98 -25.83 11.44
C ASP A 56 -6.54 -24.38 11.20
N ALA A 57 -5.80 -23.79 12.15
CA ALA A 57 -5.27 -22.43 12.00
C ALA A 57 -4.25 -22.30 10.85
N ILE A 58 -3.42 -23.33 10.62
CA ILE A 58 -2.50 -23.38 9.47
C ILE A 58 -3.28 -23.47 8.16
N GLY A 59 -4.25 -24.39 8.06
CA GLY A 59 -5.06 -24.56 6.85
C GLY A 59 -5.86 -23.29 6.50
N GLN A 60 -6.44 -22.63 7.50
CA GLN A 60 -7.11 -21.35 7.30
C GLN A 60 -6.16 -20.23 6.86
N SER A 61 -4.87 -20.31 7.22
CA SER A 61 -3.88 -19.32 6.80
C SER A 61 -3.46 -19.45 5.34
N GLU A 62 -3.52 -20.63 4.73
CA GLU A 62 -3.07 -20.85 3.34
C GLU A 62 -4.00 -20.20 2.30
N ASP A 63 -5.31 -20.30 2.52
CA ASP A 63 -6.33 -19.73 1.62
C ASP A 63 -6.68 -18.28 1.93
N ALA A 64 -6.28 -17.78 3.11
CA ALA A 64 -6.61 -16.43 3.55
C ALA A 64 -5.78 -15.35 2.84
N GLN A 65 -6.45 -14.29 2.41
CA GLN A 65 -5.83 -13.09 1.88
C GLN A 65 -5.66 -12.04 2.98
N GLY A 66 -4.75 -11.09 2.75
CA GLY A 66 -4.57 -9.91 3.59
C GLY A 66 -3.23 -9.86 4.35
N PRO A 67 -2.87 -8.70 4.92
CA PRO A 67 -1.59 -8.51 5.59
C PRO A 67 -1.39 -9.43 6.80
N THR A 68 -2.42 -9.61 7.63
CA THR A 68 -2.32 -10.45 8.83
C THR A 68 -2.18 -11.93 8.50
N ALA A 69 -2.89 -12.41 7.47
CA ALA A 69 -2.74 -13.77 6.97
C ALA A 69 -1.31 -14.06 6.50
N ARG A 70 -0.70 -13.13 5.74
CA ARG A 70 0.71 -13.24 5.30
C ARG A 70 1.71 -13.24 6.46
N ILE A 71 1.43 -12.54 7.56
CA ILE A 71 2.22 -12.60 8.79
C ILE A 71 2.12 -13.99 9.42
N ALA A 72 0.91 -14.53 9.57
CA ALA A 72 0.71 -15.88 10.10
C ALA A 72 1.42 -16.96 9.25
N GLN A 73 1.26 -16.90 7.91
CA GLN A 73 1.96 -17.77 6.96
C GLN A 73 3.49 -17.70 7.14
N THR A 74 4.04 -16.48 7.29
CA THR A 74 5.47 -16.28 7.53
C THR A 74 5.91 -16.88 8.87
N GLY A 75 5.09 -16.75 9.91
CA GLY A 75 5.33 -17.36 11.22
C GLY A 75 5.36 -18.88 11.15
N PHE A 76 4.33 -19.50 10.56
CA PHE A 76 4.26 -20.96 10.39
C PHE A 76 5.39 -21.52 9.54
N LYS A 77 5.72 -20.84 8.43
CA LYS A 77 6.87 -21.21 7.59
C LYS A 77 8.17 -21.16 8.37
N THR A 78 8.39 -20.11 9.18
CA THR A 78 9.59 -19.98 10.02
C THR A 78 9.70 -21.11 11.04
N LEU A 79 8.61 -21.46 11.71
CA LEU A 79 8.59 -22.55 12.68
C LEU A 79 8.84 -23.93 12.03
N THR A 80 8.32 -24.14 10.83
CA THR A 80 8.54 -25.38 10.07
C THR A 80 10.00 -25.52 9.64
N GLU A 81 10.58 -24.48 9.04
CA GLU A 81 11.98 -24.48 8.60
C GLU A 81 12.97 -24.57 9.78
N ALA A 82 12.63 -23.95 10.93
CA ALA A 82 13.42 -24.05 12.16
C ALA A 82 13.39 -25.46 12.77
N ASN A 83 12.37 -26.28 12.45
CA ASN A 83 12.30 -27.67 12.86
C ASN A 83 13.24 -28.55 12.02
N GLU A 84 13.24 -28.36 10.70
CA GLU A 84 14.05 -29.16 9.75
C GLU A 84 15.56 -28.89 9.85
N LYS A 85 15.96 -27.63 10.12
CA LYS A 85 17.38 -27.19 10.14
C LYS A 85 18.08 -27.36 11.50
N THR A 86 17.58 -28.22 12.38
CA THR A 86 18.14 -28.43 13.74
C THR A 86 19.54 -29.09 13.71
N HIS A 87 20.07 -29.50 12.56
CA HIS A 87 21.38 -30.15 12.46
C HIS A 87 22.35 -29.42 11.51
N GLN A 88 23.51 -29.03 12.05
CA GLN A 88 24.79 -28.75 11.39
C GLN A 88 25.10 -27.36 10.80
N ASP A 89 24.98 -26.26 11.56
CA ASP A 89 25.86 -25.11 11.25
C ASP A 89 26.19 -24.23 12.46
N LEU A 90 27.39 -23.64 12.46
CA LEU A 90 27.96 -22.79 13.51
C LEU A 90 27.17 -21.46 13.73
N GLN A 91 26.05 -21.26 13.02
CA GLN A 91 25.08 -20.16 13.17
C GLN A 91 24.02 -20.39 14.29
N GLN A 92 24.15 -21.46 15.08
CA GLN A 92 23.29 -21.77 16.24
C GLN A 92 23.50 -20.82 17.44
N THR A 93 23.14 -19.55 17.33
CA THR A 93 23.03 -18.66 18.52
C THR A 93 21.66 -18.02 18.67
N TRP A 94 20.83 -18.01 17.62
CA TRP A 94 19.51 -17.40 17.68
C TRP A 94 18.51 -18.44 18.17
N SER A 95 17.78 -18.11 19.24
CA SER A 95 16.70 -18.97 19.70
C SER A 95 15.59 -19.03 18.63
N ARG A 96 14.80 -20.11 18.61
CA ARG A 96 13.66 -20.24 17.69
C ARG A 96 12.70 -19.05 17.79
N GLN A 97 12.55 -18.52 19.00
CA GLN A 97 11.80 -17.31 19.28
C GLN A 97 12.40 -16.09 18.58
N ASP A 98 13.72 -15.86 18.69
CA ASP A 98 14.38 -14.71 18.05
C ASP A 98 14.23 -14.74 16.53
N LEU A 99 14.33 -15.93 15.92
CA LEU A 99 14.12 -16.11 14.48
C LEU A 99 12.67 -15.80 14.08
N LEU A 100 11.70 -16.27 14.85
CA LEU A 100 10.29 -16.00 14.62
C LEU A 100 9.99 -14.50 14.71
N GLU A 101 10.35 -13.87 15.84
CA GLU A 101 10.14 -12.43 16.06
C GLU A 101 10.77 -11.58 14.96
N ARG A 102 12.00 -11.93 14.54
CA ARG A 102 12.69 -11.23 13.46
C ARG A 102 11.96 -11.34 12.13
N HIS A 103 11.49 -12.54 11.76
CA HIS A 103 10.76 -12.73 10.50
C HIS A 103 9.38 -12.06 10.52
N LEU A 104 8.64 -12.14 11.64
CA LEU A 104 7.37 -11.44 11.81
C LEU A 104 7.57 -9.93 11.67
N ARG A 105 8.55 -9.34 12.38
CA ARG A 105 8.86 -7.91 12.31
C ARG A 105 9.28 -7.49 10.89
N LYS A 106 10.09 -8.31 10.20
CA LYS A 106 10.45 -8.07 8.80
C LYS A 106 9.21 -8.09 7.91
N GLN A 107 8.29 -9.01 8.11
CA GLN A 107 7.05 -9.09 7.35
C GLN A 107 6.15 -7.88 7.61
N ILE A 108 5.97 -7.46 8.86
CA ILE A 108 5.21 -6.26 9.23
C ILE A 108 5.78 -5.03 8.50
N LEU A 109 7.10 -4.86 8.49
CA LEU A 109 7.74 -3.76 7.76
C LEU A 109 7.52 -3.83 6.25
N THR A 110 7.49 -5.04 5.67
CA THR A 110 7.17 -5.24 4.25
C THR A 110 5.73 -4.84 3.96
N GLU A 111 4.77 -5.27 4.78
CA GLU A 111 3.35 -4.92 4.64
C GLU A 111 3.12 -3.41 4.78
N ARG A 112 3.72 -2.77 5.79
CA ARG A 112 3.68 -1.31 5.96
C ARG A 112 4.20 -0.59 4.73
N ARG A 113 5.39 -0.96 4.23
CA ARG A 113 5.96 -0.36 3.01
C ARG A 113 5.05 -0.54 1.80
N GLN A 114 4.39 -1.68 1.64
CA GLN A 114 3.44 -1.89 0.54
C GLN A 114 2.24 -0.94 0.64
N LEU A 115 1.69 -0.76 1.85
CA LEU A 115 0.58 0.15 2.11
C LEU A 115 0.98 1.64 2.03
N GLU A 116 2.26 1.98 2.16
CA GLU A 116 2.76 3.36 2.00
C GLU A 116 3.03 3.77 0.54
N LYS A 117 3.15 2.81 -0.39
CA LYS A 117 3.49 3.09 -1.81
C LYS A 117 2.57 4.13 -2.43
N GLY A 118 3.11 5.20 -2.99
CA GLY A 118 2.30 6.26 -3.64
C GLY A 118 1.79 7.35 -2.70
N SER A 119 1.86 7.18 -1.37
CA SER A 119 1.55 8.26 -0.41
C SER A 119 2.51 9.43 -0.54
N ALA A 120 3.77 9.17 -0.91
CA ALA A 120 4.76 10.22 -1.19
C ALA A 120 4.32 11.14 -2.34
N ILE A 121 3.65 10.60 -3.36
CA ILE A 121 3.16 11.40 -4.49
C ILE A 121 2.04 12.35 -4.04
N LEU A 122 1.09 11.87 -3.21
CA LEU A 122 0.05 12.73 -2.63
C LEU A 122 0.68 13.85 -1.77
N ALA A 123 1.69 13.51 -0.96
CA ALA A 123 2.38 14.50 -0.15
C ALA A 123 3.07 15.55 -1.01
N SER A 124 3.77 15.13 -2.07
CA SER A 124 4.44 16.03 -3.00
C SER A 124 3.46 16.90 -3.77
N ILE A 125 2.36 16.36 -4.30
CA ILE A 125 1.34 17.16 -5.00
C ILE A 125 0.67 18.14 -4.02
N GLY A 126 0.27 17.66 -2.85
CA GLY A 126 -0.37 18.48 -1.82
C GLY A 126 0.48 19.67 -1.37
N ASN A 127 1.80 19.47 -1.23
CA ASN A 127 2.71 20.55 -0.84
C ASN A 127 3.05 21.50 -2.00
N ASN A 128 3.18 20.99 -3.24
CA ASN A 128 3.72 21.79 -4.35
C ASN A 128 2.65 22.42 -5.25
N ALA A 129 1.43 21.86 -5.34
CA ALA A 129 0.36 22.38 -6.20
C ALA A 129 -0.01 23.85 -5.91
N PRO A 130 -0.06 24.35 -4.65
CA PRO A 130 -0.33 25.76 -4.39
C PRO A 130 0.76 26.68 -4.96
N PHE A 131 2.02 26.26 -4.86
CA PHE A 131 3.15 27.04 -5.39
C PHE A 131 3.17 27.06 -6.91
N ILE A 132 2.74 25.97 -7.56
CA ILE A 132 2.55 25.93 -9.02
C ILE A 132 1.42 26.90 -9.43
N GLY A 133 0.31 26.94 -8.69
CA GLY A 133 -0.76 27.92 -8.90
C GLY A 133 -0.28 29.37 -8.75
N LEU A 134 0.48 29.66 -7.69
CA LEU A 134 1.12 30.97 -7.45
C LEU A 134 2.08 31.35 -8.58
N PHE A 135 2.88 30.39 -9.07
CA PHE A 135 3.76 30.59 -10.22
C PHE A 135 2.96 31.02 -11.46
N GLY A 136 1.84 30.35 -11.75
CA GLY A 136 0.92 30.74 -12.82
C GLY A 136 0.43 32.19 -12.68
N THR A 137 0.14 32.65 -11.45
CA THR A 137 -0.32 34.02 -11.24
C THR A 137 0.77 35.04 -11.47
N VAL A 138 2.01 34.74 -11.07
CA VAL A 138 3.17 35.61 -11.29
C VAL A 138 3.35 35.86 -12.79
N PHE A 139 3.32 34.80 -13.61
CA PHE A 139 3.46 34.93 -15.05
C PHE A 139 2.25 35.58 -15.73
N GLY A 140 1.02 35.34 -15.26
CA GLY A 140 -0.15 36.03 -15.77
C GLY A 140 -0.13 37.54 -15.47
N ILE A 141 0.36 37.95 -14.29
CA ILE A 141 0.57 39.37 -13.97
C ILE A 141 1.68 39.98 -14.84
N ILE A 142 2.79 39.27 -15.06
CA ILE A 142 3.86 39.72 -15.97
C ILE A 142 3.29 39.93 -17.38
N HIS A 143 2.45 39.02 -17.88
CA HIS A 143 1.80 39.14 -19.17
C HIS A 143 0.86 40.37 -19.22
N ALA A 144 0.08 40.61 -18.15
CA ALA A 144 -0.77 41.79 -18.03
C ALA A 144 0.05 43.10 -18.10
N LEU A 145 1.15 43.19 -17.35
CA LEU A 145 2.01 44.37 -17.33
C LEU A 145 2.68 44.62 -18.69
N GLN A 146 3.05 43.56 -19.41
CA GLN A 146 3.56 43.68 -20.78
C GLN A 146 2.51 44.21 -21.76
N ALA A 147 1.25 43.78 -21.63
CA ALA A 147 0.15 44.29 -22.46
C ALA A 147 -0.11 45.79 -22.22
N ILE A 148 -0.04 46.25 -20.95
CA ILE A 148 -0.10 47.68 -20.62
C ILE A 148 1.07 48.44 -21.27
N ALA A 149 2.29 47.92 -21.16
CA ALA A 149 3.48 48.57 -21.72
C ALA A 149 3.41 48.70 -23.25
N GLN A 150 2.83 47.72 -23.95
CA GLN A 150 2.69 47.75 -25.41
C GLN A 150 1.53 48.63 -25.88
N SER A 151 0.41 48.62 -25.16
CA SER A 151 -0.77 49.42 -25.51
C SER A 151 -0.64 50.89 -25.07
N GLY A 152 0.28 51.20 -24.15
CA GLY A 152 0.42 52.53 -23.56
C GLY A 152 -0.76 52.95 -22.67
N SER A 153 -1.70 52.04 -22.40
CA SER A 153 -2.94 52.30 -21.66
C SER A 153 -3.15 51.23 -20.60
N ALA A 154 -3.49 51.67 -19.38
CA ALA A 154 -3.87 50.79 -18.27
C ALA A 154 -5.39 50.66 -18.16
N SER A 155 -6.12 50.66 -19.29
CA SER A 155 -7.58 50.50 -19.26
C SER A 155 -7.98 49.12 -18.76
N MET A 156 -9.14 49.06 -18.10
CA MET A 156 -9.68 47.81 -17.52
C MET A 156 -9.79 46.69 -18.58
N ASP A 157 -10.15 47.04 -19.80
CA ASP A 157 -10.31 46.10 -20.91
C ASP A 157 -9.00 45.38 -21.28
N VAL A 158 -7.85 46.03 -21.09
CA VAL A 158 -6.53 45.47 -21.39
C VAL A 158 -6.04 44.52 -20.28
N VAL A 159 -6.45 44.76 -19.03
CA VAL A 159 -5.89 44.09 -17.85
C VAL A 159 -6.79 43.03 -17.23
N ALA A 160 -8.12 43.16 -17.37
CA ALA A 160 -9.08 42.30 -16.68
C ALA A 160 -8.95 40.82 -17.09
N GLY A 161 -8.74 40.56 -18.38
CA GLY A 161 -8.57 39.19 -18.89
C GLY A 161 -7.33 38.49 -18.32
N PRO A 162 -6.10 38.99 -18.57
CA PRO A 162 -4.87 38.38 -18.10
C PRO A 162 -4.80 38.20 -16.58
N ILE A 163 -5.26 39.18 -15.81
CA ILE A 163 -5.25 39.12 -14.34
C ILE A 163 -6.27 38.08 -13.85
N GLY A 164 -7.46 38.02 -14.45
CA GLY A 164 -8.47 37.03 -14.12
C GLY A 164 -7.98 35.60 -14.31
N GLN A 165 -7.35 35.32 -15.46
CA GLN A 165 -6.76 33.99 -15.75
C GLN A 165 -5.65 33.63 -14.75
N ALA A 166 -4.80 34.60 -14.39
CA ALA A 166 -3.82 34.43 -13.31
C ALA A 166 -4.49 33.98 -12.01
N LEU A 167 -5.54 34.66 -11.54
CA LEU A 167 -6.19 34.30 -10.28
C LEU A 167 -6.81 32.90 -10.31
N VAL A 168 -7.34 32.48 -11.46
CA VAL A 168 -7.87 31.12 -11.66
C VAL A 168 -6.76 30.07 -11.45
N ALA A 169 -5.53 30.31 -11.89
CA ALA A 169 -4.42 29.38 -11.69
C ALA A 169 -4.13 29.09 -10.21
N THR A 170 -4.21 30.10 -9.32
CA THR A 170 -4.10 29.88 -7.86
C THR A 170 -5.28 29.08 -7.32
N GLY A 171 -6.50 29.42 -7.74
CA GLY A 171 -7.70 28.70 -7.34
C GLY A 171 -7.61 27.20 -7.66
N ILE A 172 -7.15 26.87 -8.87
CA ILE A 172 -6.91 25.49 -9.29
C ILE A 172 -5.80 24.85 -8.45
N GLY A 173 -4.68 25.54 -8.22
CA GLY A 173 -3.58 25.02 -7.41
C GLY A 173 -4.03 24.59 -6.01
N ILE A 174 -4.87 25.41 -5.36
CA ILE A 174 -5.46 25.10 -4.06
C ILE A 174 -6.48 23.95 -4.17
N ALA A 175 -7.34 23.97 -5.18
CA ALA A 175 -8.34 22.92 -5.40
C ALA A 175 -7.71 21.53 -5.62
N VAL A 176 -6.50 21.46 -6.19
CA VAL A 176 -5.72 20.22 -6.32
C VAL A 176 -5.02 19.85 -5.00
N ALA A 177 -4.46 20.83 -4.30
CA ALA A 177 -3.68 20.60 -3.08
C ALA A 177 -4.53 20.08 -1.91
N VAL A 178 -5.71 20.65 -1.70
CA VAL A 178 -6.55 20.35 -0.52
C VAL A 178 -6.93 18.86 -0.46
N PRO A 179 -7.49 18.24 -1.52
CA PRO A 179 -7.77 16.80 -1.51
C PRO A 179 -6.52 15.94 -1.32
N ALA A 180 -5.40 16.31 -1.94
CA ALA A 180 -4.15 15.56 -1.85
C ALA A 180 -3.62 15.52 -0.40
N VAL A 181 -3.59 16.67 0.29
CA VAL A 181 -3.13 16.75 1.68
C VAL A 181 -4.08 16.00 2.64
N LEU A 182 -5.39 16.15 2.47
CA LEU A 182 -6.37 15.45 3.30
C LEU A 182 -6.24 13.93 3.15
N ALA A 183 -6.17 13.45 1.91
CA ALA A 183 -6.01 12.03 1.63
C ALA A 183 -4.68 11.48 2.14
N TYR A 184 -3.56 12.21 1.94
CA TYR A 184 -2.27 11.83 2.49
C TYR A 184 -2.34 11.63 4.01
N ASN A 185 -2.86 12.62 4.74
CA ASN A 185 -2.99 12.58 6.19
C ASN A 185 -3.90 11.43 6.66
N TYR A 186 -4.99 11.18 5.94
CA TYR A 186 -5.88 10.07 6.22
C TYR A 186 -5.17 8.73 6.05
N PHE A 187 -4.51 8.49 4.92
CA PHE A 187 -3.86 7.22 4.64
C PHE A 187 -2.65 6.97 5.55
N VAL A 188 -1.86 7.99 5.90
CA VAL A 188 -0.77 7.83 6.88
C VAL A 188 -1.31 7.35 8.23
N ARG A 189 -2.41 7.93 8.73
CA ARG A 189 -3.06 7.48 9.97
C ARG A 189 -3.61 6.06 9.82
N LYS A 190 -4.23 5.75 8.69
CA LYS A 190 -4.80 4.42 8.43
C LYS A 190 -3.72 3.33 8.37
N VAL A 191 -2.60 3.58 7.70
CA VAL A 191 -1.46 2.66 7.65
C VAL A 191 -0.83 2.46 9.02
N LYS A 192 -0.72 3.52 9.82
CA LYS A 192 -0.24 3.42 11.20
C LYS A 192 -1.17 2.52 12.05
N SER A 193 -2.48 2.68 11.92
CA SER A 193 -3.48 1.83 12.60
C SER A 193 -3.35 0.37 12.19
N ILE A 194 -3.36 0.08 10.88
CA ILE A 194 -3.18 -1.29 10.37
C ILE A 194 -1.85 -1.85 10.88
N GLY A 195 -0.79 -1.04 10.87
CA GLY A 195 0.50 -1.42 11.40
C GLY A 195 0.47 -1.84 12.86
N ALA A 196 -0.31 -1.17 13.71
CA ALA A 196 -0.47 -1.55 15.12
C ALA A 196 -1.23 -2.87 15.25
N ASP A 197 -2.32 -3.05 14.49
CA ASP A 197 -3.09 -4.30 14.47
C ASP A 197 -2.20 -5.51 14.08
N LEU A 198 -1.24 -5.31 13.18
CA LEU A 198 -0.28 -6.34 12.78
C LEU A 198 0.77 -6.64 13.88
N ASP A 199 1.21 -5.63 14.62
CA ASP A 199 2.14 -5.80 15.75
C ASP A 199 1.45 -6.55 16.91
N ASP A 200 0.19 -6.21 17.21
CA ASP A 200 -0.63 -6.87 18.22
C ASP A 200 -0.82 -8.36 17.86
N PHE A 201 -1.23 -8.65 16.62
CA PHE A 201 -1.35 -10.03 16.14
C PHE A 201 -0.04 -10.80 16.23
N ALA A 202 1.09 -10.20 15.85
CA ALA A 202 2.39 -10.87 15.93
C ALA A 202 2.79 -11.19 17.38
N THR A 203 2.47 -10.32 18.33
CA THR A 203 2.72 -10.51 19.76
C THR A 203 1.88 -11.67 20.31
N ASP A 204 0.60 -11.71 19.96
CA ASP A 204 -0.29 -12.80 20.35
C ASP A 204 0.12 -14.12 19.70
N PHE A 205 0.56 -14.08 18.44
CA PHE A 205 1.08 -15.25 17.71
C PHE A 205 2.33 -15.82 18.40
N VAL A 206 3.30 -14.98 18.77
CA VAL A 206 4.49 -15.42 19.52
C VAL A 206 4.07 -16.07 20.84
N SER A 207 3.16 -15.44 21.59
CA SER A 207 2.64 -15.97 22.85
C SER A 207 1.94 -17.34 22.68
N LEU A 208 1.16 -17.51 21.62
CA LEU A 208 0.54 -18.80 21.26
C LEU A 208 1.61 -19.86 20.98
N THR A 209 2.62 -19.51 20.18
CA THR A 209 3.69 -20.44 19.80
C THR A 209 4.58 -20.83 20.99
N GLN A 210 4.77 -19.93 21.95
CA GLN A 210 5.48 -20.21 23.19
C GLN A 210 4.75 -21.25 24.05
N LYS A 211 3.41 -21.18 24.13
CA LYS A 211 2.59 -22.18 24.85
C LYS A 211 2.71 -23.59 24.26
N VAL A 212 2.95 -23.70 22.95
CA VAL A 212 3.17 -24.99 22.26
C VAL A 212 4.66 -25.33 22.08
N GLY A 213 5.56 -24.62 22.78
CA GLY A 213 7.00 -24.92 22.78
C GLY A 213 7.72 -24.63 21.46
N PHE A 214 7.17 -23.75 20.61
CA PHE A 214 7.67 -23.44 19.27
C PHE A 214 7.85 -24.67 18.37
N GLN A 215 7.07 -25.73 18.61
CA GLN A 215 7.05 -26.95 17.82
C GLN A 215 5.65 -27.15 17.26
N LEU A 216 5.54 -27.21 15.94
CA LEU A 216 4.29 -27.59 15.30
C LEU A 216 4.09 -29.10 15.49
N PRO A 217 2.90 -29.57 15.92
CA PRO A 217 2.64 -31.00 16.06
C PRO A 217 2.83 -31.69 14.70
N ALA A 218 3.61 -32.76 14.65
CA ALA A 218 4.10 -33.42 13.43
C ALA A 218 3.02 -33.96 12.46
N LYS A 219 1.72 -33.82 12.76
CA LYS A 219 0.62 -34.45 12.01
C LYS A 219 0.19 -33.68 10.75
N THR A 220 0.75 -32.50 10.47
CA THR A 220 0.31 -31.66 9.34
C THR A 220 0.95 -32.05 7.98
N GLN A 221 2.05 -32.80 7.97
CA GLN A 221 2.73 -33.19 6.71
C GLN A 221 2.05 -34.38 5.99
N THR A 222 1.33 -35.25 6.72
CA THR A 222 0.78 -36.48 6.12
C THR A 222 -0.45 -36.23 5.25
N THR A 223 -1.24 -35.18 5.53
CA THR A 223 -2.48 -34.90 4.78
C THR A 223 -2.19 -34.36 3.37
N HIS A 224 -1.16 -33.52 3.21
CA HIS A 224 -0.80 -32.97 1.90
C HIS A 224 -0.11 -33.98 0.98
N ILE A 225 0.69 -34.91 1.52
CA ILE A 225 1.30 -35.97 0.72
C ILE A 225 0.25 -37.02 0.35
N ALA A 226 -0.63 -37.40 1.26
CA ALA A 226 -1.71 -38.35 0.98
C ALA A 226 -2.71 -37.82 -0.08
N ALA A 227 -3.15 -36.55 0.01
CA ALA A 227 -4.09 -35.98 -0.96
C ALA A 227 -3.51 -35.88 -2.39
N LYS A 228 -2.22 -35.52 -2.50
CA LYS A 228 -1.53 -35.44 -3.81
C LYS A 228 -1.22 -36.82 -4.39
N THR A 229 -0.92 -37.81 -3.55
CA THR A 229 -0.62 -39.18 -3.96
C THR A 229 -1.89 -39.89 -4.42
N VAL A 230 -3.01 -39.74 -3.71
CA VAL A 230 -4.30 -40.33 -4.11
C VAL A 230 -4.79 -39.77 -5.45
N THR A 231 -4.64 -38.46 -5.68
CA THR A 231 -5.05 -37.82 -6.96
C THR A 231 -4.16 -38.26 -8.13
N ALA A 232 -2.84 -38.38 -7.92
CA ALA A 232 -1.91 -38.87 -8.94
C ALA A 232 -2.13 -40.35 -9.27
N GLN A 233 -2.51 -41.16 -8.27
CA GLN A 233 -2.71 -42.61 -8.45
C GLN A 233 -4.07 -42.93 -9.09
N GLN A 234 -5.09 -42.10 -8.87
CA GLN A 234 -6.40 -42.20 -9.55
C GLN A 234 -6.33 -41.79 -11.03
N LEU A 235 -5.49 -40.81 -11.38
CA LEU A 235 -5.27 -40.42 -12.78
C LEU A 235 -4.54 -41.52 -13.57
N ILE A 236 -3.58 -42.22 -12.93
CA ILE A 236 -2.83 -43.32 -13.55
C ILE A 236 -3.67 -44.60 -13.71
N SER A 237 -4.67 -44.84 -12.84
CA SER A 237 -5.57 -45.99 -12.98
C SER A 237 -6.63 -45.80 -14.07
N GLN A 238 -7.14 -44.58 -14.26
CA GLN A 238 -8.11 -44.28 -15.33
C GLN A 238 -7.50 -44.39 -16.74
N ASP A 239 -6.22 -44.01 -16.89
CA ASP A 239 -5.53 -44.07 -18.19
C ASP A 239 -5.23 -45.53 -18.62
N LYS A 240 -5.15 -46.46 -17.66
CA LYS A 240 -4.96 -47.90 -17.92
C LYS A 240 -6.24 -48.63 -18.34
N GLU A 241 -7.40 -48.19 -17.88
CA GLU A 241 -8.69 -48.77 -18.30
C GLU A 241 -9.15 -48.27 -19.68
N ALA A 242 -8.65 -47.12 -20.15
CA ALA A 242 -8.96 -46.58 -21.48
C ALA A 242 -8.12 -47.19 -22.62
N LEU A 243 -7.07 -47.96 -22.30
CA LEU A 243 -6.13 -48.56 -23.26
C LEU A 243 -6.19 -50.10 -23.31
N ALA A 244 -7.17 -50.72 -22.63
CA ALA A 244 -7.46 -52.15 -22.66
C ALA A 244 -8.81 -52.41 -23.34
#